data_AF-A0A6I5EJU6-F1
#
_entry.id   AF-A0A6I5EJU6-F1
#
_cell.length_a   1.000
_cell.length_b   1.000
_cell.length_c   1.000
_cell.angle_alpha   90.00
_cell.angle_beta   90.00
_cell.angle_gamma   90.00
#
_symmetry.space_group_name_H-M   'P 1'
#
loop_
_entity.id
_entity.type
_entity.pdbx_description
1 polymer ?
#
loop_
_entity_poly.entity_id
_entity_poly.type
_entity_poly.pdbx_seq_one_letter_code
_entity_poly.pdbx_strand_id
1 'polypeptide(L)'
;MCASENTPRAPGGRAPEGYDKHAFEPFAVTVDLAVLTIRAGVLQVLLVERGQEPYAGRWALPGGFVLPHESAEAAARRELAEETGLADLTGLHLEQLRTYSEPDRDPRMRVVSVAYTALLPDPPEPHGGGDAAQAQWLRYNALGPLAFDHDRILADAHERVGAKLEYTCLATSFCPPEFTLGELQQVYETVWGTALDRPNFRRKVLATPGFVEQIPGAARLTGGRGKPAALYRAGGATTLHPPLLRPTSEGRP
;
A
#
# COMPACT_ATOMS: atom_id res chain seq x y z
N MET A 1 -21.23 26.70 1.17
CA MET A 1 -20.78 26.98 2.56
C MET A 1 -21.70 26.23 3.49
N CYS A 2 -21.33 25.00 3.86
CA CYS A 2 -22.01 24.24 4.91
C CYS A 2 -21.06 24.24 6.09
N ALA A 3 -21.49 24.86 7.18
CA ALA A 3 -20.75 24.93 8.42
C ALA A 3 -20.58 23.50 8.98
N SER A 4 -19.33 23.09 9.17
CA SER A 4 -18.97 21.91 9.93
C SER A 4 -19.28 22.18 11.40
N GLU A 5 -20.36 21.59 11.90
CA GLU A 5 -20.71 21.59 13.32
C GLU A 5 -19.63 20.83 14.10
N ASN A 6 -18.91 21.56 14.94
CA ASN A 6 -17.90 21.04 15.84
C ASN A 6 -18.61 20.34 17.00
N THR A 7 -18.87 19.03 16.89
CA THR A 7 -19.44 18.24 17.99
C THR A 7 -18.42 18.17 19.13
N PRO A 8 -18.73 18.64 20.36
CA PRO A 8 -17.80 18.56 21.47
C PRO A 8 -17.51 17.11 21.82
N ARG A 9 -16.23 16.72 21.84
CA ARG A 9 -15.76 15.44 22.38
C ARG A 9 -16.29 15.28 23.81
N ALA A 10 -16.96 14.17 24.10
CA ALA A 10 -17.37 13.83 25.46
C ALA A 10 -16.14 13.88 26.40
N PRO A 11 -16.29 14.37 27.64
CA PRO A 11 -15.20 14.41 28.60
C PRO A 11 -14.70 12.98 28.85
N GLY A 12 -13.41 12.74 28.58
CA GLY A 12 -12.78 11.43 28.80
C GLY A 12 -12.96 10.97 30.25
N GLY A 13 -13.31 9.70 30.44
CA GLY A 13 -13.48 9.11 31.77
C GLY A 13 -12.20 9.26 32.61
N ARG A 14 -12.36 9.62 33.89
CA ARG A 14 -11.24 9.61 34.85
C ARG A 14 -10.93 8.18 35.26
N ALA A 15 -9.64 7.83 35.36
CA ALA A 15 -9.22 6.56 35.94
C ALA A 15 -9.76 6.43 37.38
N PRO A 16 -10.09 5.21 37.84
CA PRO A 16 -10.51 4.98 39.22
C PRO A 16 -9.48 5.51 40.22
N GLU A 17 -9.96 6.02 41.35
CA GLU A 17 -9.10 6.39 42.47
C GLU A 17 -8.29 5.16 42.92
N GLY A 18 -6.97 5.32 43.05
CA GLY A 18 -6.06 4.22 43.40
C GLY A 18 -5.61 3.31 42.24
N TYR A 19 -5.95 3.62 40.99
CA TYR A 19 -5.43 2.87 39.84
C TYR A 19 -3.92 3.12 39.64
N ASP A 20 -3.11 2.09 39.88
CA ASP A 20 -1.68 2.10 39.53
C ASP A 20 -1.47 1.66 38.08
N LYS A 21 -1.19 2.63 37.21
CA LYS A 21 -0.88 2.39 35.80
C LYS A 21 0.43 1.61 35.57
N HIS A 22 1.25 1.45 36.60
CA HIS A 22 2.52 0.71 36.55
C HIS A 22 2.37 -0.73 37.05
N ALA A 23 1.16 -1.17 37.43
CA ALA A 23 0.87 -2.56 37.79
C ALA A 23 1.11 -3.55 36.63
N PHE A 24 1.20 -3.05 35.40
CA PHE A 24 1.57 -3.81 34.21
C PHE A 24 2.86 -3.25 33.62
N GLU A 25 3.77 -4.13 33.22
CA GLU A 25 5.02 -3.74 32.57
C GLU A 25 4.71 -3.00 31.24
N PRO A 26 5.12 -1.72 31.10
CA PRO A 26 4.92 -0.99 29.86
C PRO A 26 5.75 -1.62 28.73
N PHE A 27 5.14 -1.73 27.55
CA PHE A 27 5.83 -2.12 26.34
C PHE A 27 5.62 -1.08 25.25
N ALA A 28 6.47 -1.10 24.23
CA ALA A 28 6.44 -0.09 23.18
C ALA A 28 5.45 -0.46 22.06
N VAL A 29 4.88 0.57 21.44
CA VAL A 29 4.07 0.44 20.23
C VAL A 29 4.81 1.11 19.08
N THR A 30 4.94 0.40 17.97
CA THR A 30 5.48 0.94 16.72
C THR A 30 4.45 0.88 15.61
N VAL A 31 4.78 1.52 14.49
CA VAL A 31 4.08 1.41 13.22
C VAL A 31 5.07 1.04 12.14
N ASP A 32 4.65 0.21 11.20
CA ASP A 32 5.44 -0.19 10.04
C ASP A 32 4.56 -0.05 8.78
N LEU A 33 5.08 0.57 7.72
CA LEU A 33 4.32 0.85 6.50
C LEU A 33 4.86 0.05 5.32
N ALA A 34 4.06 -0.89 4.81
CA ALA A 34 4.30 -1.50 3.50
C ALA A 34 3.69 -0.62 2.41
N VAL A 35 4.49 0.28 1.82
CA VAL A 35 4.05 1.13 0.70
C VAL A 35 4.46 0.48 -0.62
N LEU A 36 3.46 0.10 -1.43
CA LEU A 36 3.66 -0.51 -2.74
C LEU A 36 3.29 0.46 -3.87
N THR A 37 4.00 0.33 -4.98
CA THR A 37 3.75 1.09 -6.20
C THR A 37 4.03 0.24 -7.45
N ILE A 38 3.55 0.69 -8.60
CA ILE A 38 3.90 0.10 -9.90
C ILE A 38 4.65 1.17 -10.70
N ARG A 39 5.92 0.89 -11.02
CA ARG A 39 6.76 1.78 -11.83
C ARG A 39 7.33 1.01 -13.00
N ALA A 40 7.15 1.55 -14.21
CA ALA A 40 7.58 0.92 -15.46
C ALA A 40 7.13 -0.56 -15.59
N GLY A 41 5.91 -0.87 -15.14
CA GLY A 41 5.35 -2.24 -15.19
C GLY A 41 5.93 -3.21 -14.17
N VAL A 42 6.61 -2.72 -13.13
CA VAL A 42 7.21 -3.53 -12.07
C VAL A 42 6.64 -3.11 -10.71
N LEU A 43 6.24 -4.10 -9.91
CA LEU A 43 5.85 -3.89 -8.52
C LEU A 43 7.09 -3.53 -7.69
N GLN A 44 7.04 -2.37 -7.05
CA GLN A 44 8.08 -1.88 -6.17
C GLN A 44 7.52 -1.60 -4.78
N VAL A 45 8.41 -1.67 -3.78
CA VAL A 45 8.13 -1.35 -2.38
C VAL A 45 9.08 -0.25 -1.91
N LEU A 46 8.57 0.66 -1.09
CA LEU A 46 9.38 1.65 -0.41
C LEU A 46 10.08 1.01 0.78
N LEU A 47 11.40 1.13 0.83
CA LEU A 47 12.21 0.63 1.93
C LEU A 47 13.21 1.68 2.40
N VAL A 48 13.54 1.62 3.68
CA VAL A 48 14.55 2.46 4.34
C VAL A 48 15.73 1.60 4.78
N GLU A 49 16.95 2.08 4.56
CA GLU A 49 18.17 1.43 5.05
C GLU A 49 18.43 1.88 6.48
N ARG A 50 18.46 0.93 7.41
CA ARG A 50 18.63 1.23 8.84
C ARG A 50 20.03 1.77 9.11
N GLY A 51 20.13 2.98 9.68
CA GLY A 51 21.40 3.56 10.11
C GLY A 51 21.92 3.06 11.46
N GLN A 52 21.11 2.31 12.22
CA GLN A 52 21.41 1.93 13.61
C GLN A 52 21.11 0.47 13.91
N GLU A 53 21.79 -0.07 14.93
CA GLU A 53 21.50 -1.40 15.47
C GLU A 53 20.13 -1.44 16.19
N PRO A 54 19.45 -2.60 16.23
CA PRO A 54 19.78 -3.85 15.56
C PRO A 54 19.63 -3.75 14.04
N TYR A 55 20.30 -4.61 13.28
CA TYR A 55 20.17 -4.73 11.82
C TYR A 55 20.65 -3.49 11.05
N ALA A 56 21.70 -2.82 11.52
CA ALA A 56 22.32 -1.72 10.78
C ALA A 56 22.71 -2.17 9.35
N GLY A 57 22.45 -1.33 8.35
CA GLY A 57 22.68 -1.62 6.93
C GLY A 57 21.68 -2.58 6.28
N ARG A 58 20.65 -3.06 7.01
CA ARG A 58 19.55 -3.82 6.41
C ARG A 58 18.42 -2.91 5.97
N TRP A 59 17.70 -3.33 4.93
CA TRP A 59 16.45 -2.72 4.52
C TRP A 59 15.32 -3.07 5.49
N ALA A 60 14.45 -2.09 5.75
CA ALA A 60 13.27 -2.20 6.57
C ALA A 60 12.10 -1.46 5.91
N LEU A 61 10.87 -1.81 6.32
CA LEU A 61 9.72 -0.96 6.07
C LEU A 61 9.91 0.37 6.81
N PRO A 62 9.48 1.51 6.24
CA PRO A 62 9.41 2.76 6.97
C PRO A 62 8.55 2.60 8.22
N GLY A 63 9.00 3.15 9.35
CA GLY A 63 8.32 2.90 10.61
C GLY A 63 9.10 3.34 11.84
N GLY A 64 8.38 3.49 12.94
CA GLY A 64 8.95 3.96 14.19
C GLY A 64 7.96 3.91 15.35
N PHE A 65 8.34 4.53 16.46
CA PHE A 65 7.56 4.46 17.69
C PHE A 65 6.35 5.41 17.66
N VAL A 66 5.24 4.96 18.23
CA VAL A 66 4.08 5.82 18.49
C VAL A 66 4.38 6.71 19.69
N LEU A 67 4.27 8.02 19.50
CA LEU A 67 4.48 9.02 20.55
C LEU A 67 3.25 9.14 21.48
N PRO A 68 3.41 9.65 22.73
CA PRO A 68 2.32 9.66 23.73
C PRO A 68 1.06 10.46 23.36
N HIS A 69 1.12 11.33 22.35
CA HIS A 69 0.06 12.27 21.99
C HIS A 69 -0.40 12.15 20.53
N GLU A 70 -0.13 11.01 19.89
CA GLU A 70 -0.56 10.72 18.53
C GLU A 70 -1.28 9.37 18.43
N SER A 71 -2.06 9.18 17.36
CA SER A 71 -2.59 7.86 17.01
C SER A 71 -1.57 7.06 16.22
N ALA A 72 -1.75 5.74 16.10
CA ALA A 72 -0.94 4.92 15.21
C ALA A 72 -1.01 5.40 13.75
N GLU A 73 -2.17 5.88 13.27
CA GLU A 73 -2.26 6.42 11.91
C GLU A 73 -1.46 7.72 11.77
N ALA A 74 -1.51 8.60 12.77
CA ALA A 74 -0.73 9.84 12.77
C ALA A 74 0.78 9.53 12.83
N ALA A 75 1.20 8.59 13.67
CA ALA A 75 2.57 8.09 13.72
C ALA A 75 3.00 7.54 12.35
N ALA A 76 2.17 6.72 11.71
CA ALA A 76 2.51 6.12 10.42
C ALA A 76 2.75 7.17 9.33
N ARG A 77 1.94 8.23 9.31
CA ARG A 77 2.12 9.36 8.38
C ARG A 77 3.37 10.18 8.70
N ARG A 78 3.65 10.39 9.99
CA ARG A 78 4.84 11.11 10.47
C ARG A 78 6.12 10.36 10.09
N GLU A 79 6.22 9.09 10.45
CA GLU A 79 7.39 8.23 10.16
C GLU A 79 7.65 8.14 8.65
N LEU A 80 6.59 7.93 7.84
CA LEU A 80 6.72 7.92 6.38
C LEU A 80 7.31 9.24 5.86
N ALA A 81 6.84 10.39 6.34
CA ALA A 81 7.36 11.69 5.92
C ALA A 81 8.80 11.94 6.39
N GLU A 82 9.12 11.58 7.64
CA GLU A 82 10.43 11.80 8.27
C GLU A 82 11.54 10.95 7.62
N GLU A 83 11.26 9.67 7.33
CA GLU A 83 12.29 8.74 6.85
C GLU A 83 12.47 8.76 5.33
N THR A 84 11.47 9.24 4.58
CA THR A 84 11.44 9.11 3.11
C THR A 84 11.24 10.42 2.37
N GLY A 85 10.93 11.51 3.09
CA GLY A 85 10.61 12.82 2.51
C GLY A 85 9.25 12.86 1.78
N LEU A 86 8.47 11.77 1.82
CA LEU A 86 7.15 11.69 1.20
C LEU A 86 6.10 12.35 2.09
N ALA A 87 6.05 13.68 2.07
CA ALA A 87 5.04 14.46 2.79
C ALA A 87 3.74 14.63 1.98
N ASP A 88 3.83 14.65 0.64
CA ASP A 88 2.67 14.67 -0.24
C ASP A 88 2.17 13.25 -0.46
N LEU A 89 1.12 12.90 0.27
CA LEU A 89 0.45 11.60 0.21
C LEU A 89 -0.83 11.68 -0.64
N THR A 90 -0.94 12.65 -1.55
CA THR A 90 -2.07 12.76 -2.46
C THR A 90 -2.18 11.49 -3.31
N GLY A 91 -3.32 10.81 -3.25
CA GLY A 91 -3.53 9.53 -3.94
C GLY A 91 -3.06 8.29 -3.17
N LEU A 92 -2.47 8.45 -1.97
CA LEU A 92 -2.13 7.34 -1.09
C LEU A 92 -3.41 6.63 -0.60
N HIS A 93 -3.59 5.38 -1.01
CA HIS A 93 -4.60 4.51 -0.42
C HIS A 93 -4.02 3.81 0.81
N LEU A 94 -4.10 4.46 1.98
CA LEU A 94 -3.60 3.94 3.25
C LEU A 94 -4.68 3.13 3.97
N GLU A 95 -4.36 1.93 4.41
CA GLU A 95 -5.22 1.13 5.28
C GLU A 95 -4.41 0.43 6.38
N GLN A 96 -5.03 0.23 7.54
CA GLN A 96 -4.44 -0.62 8.57
C GLN A 96 -4.43 -2.07 8.09
N LEU A 97 -3.26 -2.70 8.10
CA LEU A 97 -3.06 -4.06 7.64
C LEU A 97 -3.42 -5.05 8.75
N ARG A 98 -2.63 -5.04 9.83
CA ARG A 98 -2.67 -5.98 10.95
C ARG A 98 -1.80 -5.46 12.11
N THR A 99 -2.07 -5.94 13.32
CA THR A 99 -1.16 -5.78 14.47
C THR A 99 -0.28 -7.02 14.63
N TYR A 100 1.03 -6.81 14.76
CA TYR A 100 2.05 -7.83 15.01
C TYR A 100 2.54 -7.71 16.44
N SER A 101 2.40 -8.79 17.22
CA SER A 101 2.58 -8.75 18.67
C SER A 101 3.39 -9.93 19.22
N GLU A 102 4.10 -10.66 18.36
CA GLU A 102 5.00 -11.74 18.79
C GLU A 102 6.03 -11.19 19.79
N PRO A 103 6.24 -11.82 20.96
CA PRO A 103 7.08 -11.26 22.03
C PRO A 103 8.50 -10.90 21.59
N ASP A 104 9.09 -11.72 20.71
CA ASP A 104 10.50 -11.64 20.31
C ASP A 104 10.69 -11.02 18.91
N ARG A 105 9.67 -10.34 18.37
CA ARG A 105 9.77 -9.70 17.04
C ARG A 105 10.84 -8.60 16.97
N ASP A 106 11.07 -7.95 18.11
CA ASP A 106 12.10 -6.94 18.27
C ASP A 106 13.08 -7.39 19.36
N PRO A 107 14.39 -7.51 19.06
CA PRO A 107 15.37 -8.01 20.02
C PRO A 107 15.67 -7.00 21.15
N ARG A 108 15.20 -5.76 21.06
CA ARG A 108 15.50 -4.71 22.06
C ARG A 108 14.59 -4.79 23.28
N MET A 109 13.29 -4.97 23.06
CA MET A 109 12.26 -4.95 24.09
C MET A 109 10.94 -5.52 23.54
N ARG A 110 9.92 -5.69 24.40
CA ARG A 110 8.58 -6.00 23.91
C ARG A 110 8.06 -4.84 23.05
N VAL A 111 7.80 -5.13 21.79
CA VAL A 111 7.22 -4.19 20.82
C VAL A 111 5.99 -4.81 20.19
N VAL A 112 4.90 -4.04 20.13
CA VAL A 112 3.73 -4.33 19.31
C VAL A 112 3.72 -3.38 18.14
N SER A 113 3.73 -3.89 16.90
CA SER A 113 3.64 -3.04 15.71
C SER A 113 2.22 -3.02 15.15
N VAL A 114 1.68 -1.82 14.91
CA VAL A 114 0.48 -1.62 14.11
C VAL A 114 0.90 -1.34 12.68
N ALA A 115 0.83 -2.35 11.82
CA ALA A 115 1.27 -2.21 10.45
C ALA A 115 0.16 -1.61 9.57
N TYR A 116 0.60 -0.81 8.61
CA TYR A 116 -0.22 -0.24 7.55
C TYR A 116 0.27 -0.74 6.20
N THR A 117 -0.65 -0.86 5.24
CA THR A 117 -0.29 -1.03 3.84
C THR A 117 -0.80 0.17 3.07
N ALA A 118 -0.06 0.55 2.04
CA ALA A 118 -0.48 1.61 1.16
C ALA A 118 -0.18 1.31 -0.30
N LEU A 119 -1.06 1.80 -1.16
CA LEU A 119 -0.85 1.87 -2.60
C LEU A 119 -0.66 3.31 -3.01
N LEU A 120 0.50 3.62 -3.59
CA LEU A 120 0.86 4.96 -4.03
C LEU A 120 1.12 4.98 -5.54
N PRO A 121 0.18 5.49 -6.34
CA PRO A 121 0.39 5.69 -7.77
C PRO A 121 1.32 6.89 -8.02
N ASP A 122 2.18 6.77 -9.03
CA ASP A 122 3.11 7.82 -9.47
C ASP A 122 3.89 8.51 -8.33
N PRO A 123 4.59 7.74 -7.47
CA PRO A 123 5.29 8.33 -6.33
C PRO A 123 6.51 9.15 -6.77
N PRO A 124 6.83 10.24 -6.06
CA PRO A 124 8.12 10.89 -6.21
C PRO A 124 9.26 9.98 -5.70
N GLU A 125 10.50 10.33 -6.04
CA GLU A 125 11.65 9.62 -5.49
C GLU A 125 11.80 9.94 -4.00
N PRO A 126 11.97 8.91 -3.15
CA PRO A 126 12.17 9.08 -1.73
C PRO A 126 13.61 9.50 -1.45
N HIS A 127 13.80 10.18 -0.33
CA HIS A 127 15.12 10.60 0.15
C HIS A 127 15.20 10.25 1.63
N GLY A 128 16.32 9.65 2.05
CA GLY A 128 16.52 9.27 3.45
C GLY A 128 16.48 10.48 4.39
N GLY A 129 15.85 10.31 5.54
CA GLY A 129 15.80 11.30 6.62
C GLY A 129 15.72 10.63 8.00
N GLY A 130 15.89 11.42 9.07
CA GLY A 130 15.90 10.89 10.44
C GLY A 130 17.02 9.87 10.66
N ASP A 131 16.65 8.67 11.12
CA ASP A 131 17.57 7.55 11.36
C ASP A 131 17.79 6.65 10.13
N ALA A 132 17.09 6.92 9.02
CA ALA A 132 17.26 6.19 7.76
C ALA A 132 18.48 6.72 7.01
N ALA A 133 19.44 5.83 6.71
CA ALA A 133 20.61 6.18 5.91
C ALA A 133 20.21 6.48 4.45
N GLN A 134 19.22 5.74 3.93
CA GLN A 134 18.69 5.87 2.58
C GLN A 134 17.21 5.47 2.57
N ALA A 135 16.47 5.96 1.58
CA ALA A 135 15.12 5.49 1.24
C ALA A 135 15.07 5.23 -0.27
N GLN A 136 14.51 4.08 -0.69
CA GLN A 136 14.48 3.69 -2.10
C GLN A 136 13.23 2.88 -2.47
N TRP A 137 12.82 2.99 -3.73
CA TRP A 137 11.87 2.06 -4.35
C TRP A 137 12.61 0.82 -4.88
N LEU A 138 12.42 -0.32 -4.22
CA LEU A 138 13.06 -1.59 -4.62
C LEU A 138 12.04 -2.56 -5.23
N ARG A 139 12.49 -3.40 -6.16
CA ARG A 139 11.61 -4.40 -6.81
C ARG A 139 11.18 -5.45 -5.80
N TYR A 140 9.87 -5.67 -5.66
CA TYR A 140 9.29 -6.61 -4.71
C TYR A 140 9.86 -8.04 -4.85
N ASN A 141 10.02 -8.52 -6.10
CA ASN A 141 10.52 -9.86 -6.39
C ASN A 141 12.05 -10.01 -6.34
N ALA A 142 12.79 -8.97 -5.92
CA ALA A 142 14.27 -8.98 -5.90
C ALA A 142 14.85 -8.51 -4.57
N LEU A 143 14.09 -8.66 -3.48
CA LEU A 143 14.51 -8.27 -2.14
C LEU A 143 15.32 -9.39 -1.46
N GLY A 144 16.33 -9.00 -0.69
CA GLY A 144 16.92 -9.86 0.34
C GLY A 144 16.11 -9.81 1.64
N PRO A 145 16.55 -10.53 2.70
CA PRO A 145 15.88 -10.52 4.00
C PRO A 145 15.80 -9.11 4.59
N LEU A 146 14.61 -8.72 5.05
CA LEU A 146 14.40 -7.44 5.70
C LEU A 146 14.79 -7.50 7.19
N ALA A 147 14.87 -6.34 7.84
CA ALA A 147 15.06 -6.26 9.29
C ALA A 147 13.81 -6.77 10.04
N PHE A 148 14.00 -7.29 11.26
CA PHE A 148 12.92 -7.79 12.12
C PHE A 148 12.05 -8.86 11.45
N ASP A 149 10.73 -8.78 11.58
CA ASP A 149 9.73 -9.62 10.93
C ASP A 149 9.13 -8.97 9.68
N HIS A 150 9.80 -7.98 9.09
CA HIS A 150 9.25 -7.16 7.99
C HIS A 150 8.97 -7.94 6.71
N ASP A 151 9.66 -9.06 6.47
CA ASP A 151 9.34 -9.97 5.36
C ASP A 151 7.89 -10.49 5.48
N ARG A 152 7.44 -10.79 6.69
CA ARG A 152 6.07 -11.24 6.97
C ARG A 152 5.06 -10.12 6.76
N ILE A 153 5.36 -8.92 7.26
CA ILE A 153 4.50 -7.74 7.11
C ILE A 153 4.32 -7.41 5.62
N LEU A 154 5.41 -7.43 4.86
CA LEU A 154 5.40 -7.13 3.44
C LEU A 154 4.63 -8.20 2.62
N ALA A 155 4.78 -9.48 2.95
CA ALA A 155 4.01 -10.54 2.31
C ALA A 155 2.50 -10.41 2.59
N ASP A 156 2.12 -10.14 3.83
CA ASP A 156 0.72 -9.91 4.22
C ASP A 156 0.14 -8.67 3.49
N ALA A 157 0.95 -7.62 3.32
CA ALA A 157 0.57 -6.41 2.59
C ALA A 157 0.35 -6.67 1.10
N HIS A 158 1.24 -7.44 0.45
CA HIS A 158 1.10 -7.83 -0.96
C HIS A 158 -0.18 -8.63 -1.20
N GLU A 159 -0.48 -9.60 -0.34
CA GLU A 159 -1.72 -10.37 -0.40
C GLU A 159 -2.95 -9.47 -0.23
N ARG A 160 -2.91 -8.56 0.75
CA ARG A 160 -4.00 -7.60 1.00
C ARG A 160 -4.26 -6.71 -0.22
N VAL A 161 -3.21 -6.16 -0.81
CA VAL A 161 -3.27 -5.36 -2.04
C VAL A 161 -3.86 -6.18 -3.19
N GLY A 162 -3.37 -7.40 -3.38
CA GLY A 162 -3.87 -8.32 -4.39
C GLY A 162 -5.38 -8.55 -4.26
N ALA A 163 -5.84 -8.81 -3.05
CA ALA A 163 -7.26 -8.98 -2.73
C ALA A 163 -8.07 -7.70 -2.98
N LYS A 164 -7.54 -6.51 -2.69
CA LYS A 164 -8.24 -5.24 -2.98
C LYS A 164 -8.50 -5.03 -4.47
N LEU A 165 -7.59 -5.44 -5.34
CA LEU A 165 -7.79 -5.32 -6.78
C LEU A 165 -8.93 -6.21 -7.29
N GLU A 166 -9.29 -7.28 -6.58
CA GLU A 166 -10.40 -8.16 -6.99
C GLU A 166 -11.77 -7.46 -6.88
N TYR A 167 -11.92 -6.54 -5.94
CA TYR A 167 -13.21 -5.95 -5.56
C TYR A 167 -13.28 -4.44 -5.74
N THR A 168 -12.20 -3.78 -6.14
CA THR A 168 -12.13 -2.32 -6.27
C THR A 168 -11.58 -1.89 -7.62
N CYS A 169 -11.96 -0.69 -8.07
CA CYS A 169 -11.41 -0.08 -9.28
C CYS A 169 -10.00 0.50 -9.09
N LEU A 170 -9.35 0.25 -7.94
CA LEU A 170 -8.08 0.88 -7.55
C LEU A 170 -6.96 0.66 -8.58
N ALA A 171 -7.01 -0.41 -9.38
CA ALA A 171 -6.05 -0.65 -10.45
C ALA A 171 -5.96 0.52 -11.46
N THR A 172 -7.04 1.27 -11.69
CA THR A 172 -7.01 2.40 -12.65
C THR A 172 -6.17 3.57 -12.17
N SER A 173 -5.90 3.70 -10.87
CA SER A 173 -5.06 4.79 -10.36
C SER A 173 -3.58 4.61 -10.77
N PHE A 174 -3.17 3.39 -11.10
CA PHE A 174 -1.83 3.08 -11.60
C PHE A 174 -1.68 3.23 -13.12
N CYS A 175 -2.77 3.56 -13.82
CA CYS A 175 -2.75 3.87 -15.23
C CYS A 175 -2.50 5.37 -15.46
N PRO A 176 -1.93 5.78 -16.61
CA PRO A 176 -1.99 7.17 -17.05
C PRO A 176 -3.45 7.67 -17.15
N PRO A 177 -3.70 8.99 -17.20
CA PRO A 177 -5.06 9.53 -17.33
C PRO A 177 -5.85 8.95 -18.52
N GLU A 178 -5.14 8.60 -19.59
CA GLU A 178 -5.66 7.87 -20.74
C GLU A 178 -4.86 6.59 -20.97
N PHE A 179 -5.56 5.46 -20.90
CA PHE A 179 -4.95 4.14 -20.95
C PHE A 179 -5.70 3.17 -21.85
N THR A 180 -4.99 2.16 -22.31
CA THR A 180 -5.52 1.01 -23.01
C THR A 180 -5.90 -0.07 -22.01
N LEU A 181 -6.83 -0.96 -22.37
CA LEU A 181 -7.14 -2.12 -21.52
C LEU A 181 -5.93 -3.04 -21.32
N GLY A 182 -4.93 -2.99 -22.21
CA GLY A 182 -3.67 -3.72 -22.05
C GLY A 182 -2.81 -3.15 -20.93
N GLU A 183 -2.75 -1.82 -20.77
CA GLU A 183 -2.04 -1.18 -19.65
C GLU A 183 -2.75 -1.49 -18.33
N LEU A 184 -4.08 -1.44 -18.29
CA LEU A 184 -4.84 -1.84 -17.10
C LEU A 184 -4.63 -3.33 -16.78
N GLN A 185 -4.63 -4.21 -17.78
CA GLN A 185 -4.33 -5.62 -17.57
C GLN A 185 -2.93 -5.81 -16.98
N GLN A 186 -1.93 -5.08 -17.47
CA GLN A 186 -0.56 -5.15 -16.96
C GLN A 186 -0.48 -4.79 -15.47
N VAL A 187 -1.29 -3.84 -14.98
CA VAL A 187 -1.37 -3.51 -13.54
C VAL A 187 -1.79 -4.74 -12.74
N TYR A 188 -2.86 -5.42 -13.14
CA TYR A 188 -3.33 -6.64 -12.48
C TYR A 188 -2.30 -7.76 -12.52
N GLU A 189 -1.71 -8.03 -13.69
CA GLU A 189 -0.70 -9.08 -13.86
C GLU A 189 0.57 -8.81 -13.02
N THR A 190 0.96 -7.55 -12.90
CA THR A 190 2.12 -7.11 -12.11
C THR A 190 1.90 -7.33 -10.62
N VAL A 191 0.70 -7.02 -10.12
CA VAL A 191 0.36 -7.20 -8.70
C VAL A 191 0.10 -8.68 -8.38
N TRP A 192 -0.59 -9.42 -9.24
CA TRP A 192 -0.93 -10.82 -8.98
C TRP A 192 0.15 -11.82 -9.37
N GLY A 193 1.18 -11.39 -10.10
CA GLY A 193 2.27 -12.26 -10.53
C GLY A 193 1.83 -13.36 -11.51
N THR A 194 0.68 -13.22 -12.16
CA THR A 194 0.14 -14.19 -13.12
C THR A 194 -0.42 -13.50 -14.34
N ALA A 195 -0.27 -14.13 -15.51
CA ALA A 195 -0.87 -13.66 -16.75
C ALA A 195 -2.40 -13.85 -16.72
N LEU A 196 -3.11 -12.91 -17.33
CA LEU A 196 -4.56 -12.93 -17.49
C LEU A 196 -4.94 -13.21 -18.96
N ASP A 197 -6.03 -13.94 -19.15
CA ASP A 197 -6.60 -14.13 -20.47
C ASP A 197 -7.18 -12.80 -21.00
N ARG A 198 -6.59 -12.28 -22.10
CA ARG A 198 -6.92 -10.95 -22.64
C ARG A 198 -8.39 -10.82 -23.05
N PRO A 199 -9.02 -11.76 -23.79
CA PRO A 199 -10.44 -11.70 -24.12
C PRO A 199 -11.35 -11.68 -22.89
N ASN A 200 -11.10 -12.55 -21.90
CA ASN A 200 -11.91 -12.62 -20.69
C ASN A 200 -11.75 -11.36 -19.83
N PHE A 201 -10.52 -10.86 -19.67
CA PHE A 201 -10.24 -9.61 -18.97
C PHE A 201 -11.00 -8.45 -19.62
N ARG A 202 -10.86 -8.27 -20.94
CA ARG A 202 -11.57 -7.24 -21.70
C ARG A 202 -13.09 -7.35 -21.52
N ARG A 203 -13.65 -8.55 -21.66
CA ARG A 203 -15.10 -8.76 -21.50
C ARG A 203 -15.57 -8.36 -20.10
N LYS A 204 -14.83 -8.74 -19.05
CA LYS A 204 -15.15 -8.36 -17.67
C LYS A 204 -15.10 -6.85 -17.48
N VAL A 205 -13.99 -6.21 -17.85
CA VAL A 205 -13.82 -4.75 -17.68
C VAL A 205 -14.94 -3.96 -18.34
N LEU A 206 -15.28 -4.30 -19.59
CA LEU A 206 -16.31 -3.59 -20.36
C LEU A 206 -17.74 -3.91 -19.91
N ALA A 207 -17.95 -5.04 -19.23
CA ALA A 207 -19.26 -5.40 -18.68
C ALA A 207 -19.50 -4.80 -17.30
N THR A 208 -18.46 -4.33 -16.60
CA THR A 208 -18.58 -3.69 -15.28
C THR A 208 -18.94 -2.20 -15.43
N PRO A 209 -20.16 -1.79 -15.05
CA PRO A 209 -20.58 -0.40 -15.19
C PRO A 209 -19.70 0.55 -14.38
N GLY A 210 -19.28 1.66 -14.98
CA GLY A 210 -18.51 2.70 -14.32
C GLY A 210 -17.06 2.33 -13.98
N PHE A 211 -16.57 1.16 -14.38
CA PHE A 211 -15.16 0.79 -14.17
C PHE A 211 -14.22 1.62 -15.07
N VAL A 212 -14.53 1.66 -16.37
CA VAL A 212 -13.79 2.45 -17.35
C VAL A 212 -14.75 3.16 -18.30
N GLU A 213 -14.34 4.30 -18.83
CA GLU A 213 -15.07 5.05 -19.84
C GLU A 213 -14.23 5.11 -21.12
N GLN A 214 -14.80 4.66 -22.24
CA GLN A 214 -14.11 4.75 -23.53
C GLN A 214 -14.05 6.21 -24.00
N ILE A 215 -12.90 6.63 -24.50
CA ILE A 215 -12.70 7.93 -25.13
C ILE A 215 -13.01 7.78 -26.63
N PRO A 216 -14.12 8.34 -27.15
CA PRO A 216 -14.54 8.11 -28.53
C PRO A 216 -13.49 8.60 -29.55
N GLY A 217 -13.15 7.74 -30.51
CA GLY A 217 -12.19 8.05 -31.57
C GLY A 217 -10.72 8.09 -31.14
N ALA A 218 -10.42 8.03 -29.84
CA ALA A 218 -9.05 8.03 -29.34
C ALA A 218 -8.45 6.61 -29.36
N ALA A 219 -7.29 6.48 -29.98
CA ALA A 219 -6.57 5.22 -30.05
C ALA A 219 -5.05 5.43 -30.13
N ARG A 220 -4.29 4.50 -29.57
CA ARG A 220 -2.83 4.55 -29.50
C ARG A 220 -2.21 3.33 -30.18
N LEU A 221 -1.20 3.55 -31.01
CA LEU A 221 -0.35 2.47 -31.51
C LEU A 221 0.40 1.87 -30.31
N THR A 222 0.14 0.62 -30.01
CA THR A 222 0.96 -0.17 -29.11
C THR A 222 2.09 -0.79 -29.94
N GLY A 223 3.31 -0.87 -29.43
CA GLY A 223 4.53 -1.16 -30.21
C GLY A 223 4.61 -2.48 -31.00
N GLY A 224 3.51 -3.24 -31.12
CA GLY A 224 3.39 -4.44 -31.95
C GLY A 224 2.74 -4.19 -33.32
N ARG A 225 2.73 -5.23 -34.16
CA ARG A 225 1.96 -5.23 -35.43
C ARG A 225 0.47 -5.42 -35.12
N GLY A 226 -0.31 -4.35 -35.14
CA GLY A 226 -1.74 -4.41 -34.85
C GLY A 226 -2.47 -3.10 -35.12
N LYS A 227 -3.81 -3.14 -35.04
CA LYS A 227 -4.63 -1.93 -35.06
C LYS A 227 -4.36 -1.11 -33.79
N PRO A 228 -4.44 0.23 -33.86
CA PRO A 228 -4.40 1.08 -32.67
C PRO A 228 -5.38 0.59 -31.59
N ALA A 229 -4.93 0.56 -30.35
CA ALA A 229 -5.77 0.18 -29.20
C ALA A 229 -6.61 1.38 -28.77
N ALA A 230 -7.91 1.16 -28.54
CA ALA A 230 -8.80 2.20 -28.02
C ALA A 230 -8.34 2.69 -26.64
N LEU A 231 -8.53 3.98 -26.39
CA LEU A 231 -8.22 4.61 -25.12
C LEU A 231 -9.45 4.73 -24.22
N TYR A 232 -9.18 4.64 -22.92
CA TYR A 232 -10.13 4.68 -21.83
C TYR A 232 -9.59 5.60 -20.74
N ARG A 233 -10.49 6.09 -19.88
CA ARG A 233 -10.18 6.72 -18.60
C ARG A 233 -10.87 5.97 -17.47
N ALA A 234 -10.46 6.21 -16.23
CA ALA A 234 -11.15 5.68 -15.06
C ALA A 234 -12.61 6.18 -15.06
N GLY A 235 -13.56 5.28 -14.81
CA GLY A 235 -14.96 5.67 -14.60
C GLY A 235 -15.24 6.06 -13.15
N GLY A 236 -16.49 6.38 -12.84
CA GLY A 236 -16.90 6.81 -11.50
C GLY A 236 -17.10 5.71 -10.45
N ALA A 237 -16.99 4.43 -10.81
CA ALA A 237 -17.15 3.34 -9.85
C ALA A 237 -15.91 3.15 -8.98
N THR A 238 -16.10 2.88 -7.69
CA THR A 238 -15.02 2.55 -6.75
C THR A 238 -14.92 1.05 -6.47
N THR A 239 -16.00 0.30 -6.68
CA THR A 239 -16.07 -1.16 -6.49
C THR A 239 -16.31 -1.91 -7.80
N LEU A 240 -15.90 -3.18 -7.83
CA LEU A 240 -16.11 -4.08 -8.97
C LEU A 240 -17.25 -5.05 -8.69
N HIS A 241 -18.29 -4.97 -9.50
CA HIS A 241 -19.41 -5.92 -9.48
C HIS A 241 -19.75 -6.39 -10.91
N PRO A 242 -19.59 -7.68 -11.24
CA PRO A 242 -18.98 -8.73 -10.41
C PRO A 242 -17.47 -8.53 -10.19
N PRO A 243 -16.86 -9.16 -9.16
CA PRO A 243 -15.44 -9.03 -8.89
C PRO A 243 -14.56 -9.66 -9.98
N LEU A 244 -13.34 -9.13 -10.13
CA LEU A 244 -12.31 -9.68 -11.00
C LEU A 244 -11.41 -10.60 -10.17
N LEU A 245 -11.77 -11.88 -10.09
CA LEU A 245 -11.02 -12.84 -9.28
C LEU A 245 -9.67 -13.19 -9.91
N ARG A 246 -8.67 -13.41 -9.04
CA ARG A 246 -7.38 -13.98 -9.39
C ARG A 246 -7.57 -15.38 -10.00
N PRO A 247 -6.81 -15.75 -11.06
CA PRO A 247 -6.73 -17.13 -11.49
C PRO A 247 -6.24 -18.02 -10.35
N THR A 248 -6.97 -19.09 -10.03
CA THR A 248 -6.52 -20.11 -9.09
C THR A 248 -5.38 -20.90 -9.74
N SER A 249 -4.34 -21.24 -8.96
CA SER A 249 -3.25 -22.12 -9.40
C SER A 249 -3.73 -23.52 -9.81
N GLU A 250 -4.95 -23.90 -9.42
CA GLU A 250 -5.66 -25.08 -9.90
C GLU A 250 -6.27 -24.80 -11.28
N GLY A 251 -5.48 -25.01 -12.34
CA GLY A 251 -5.98 -24.83 -13.70
C GLY A 251 -4.94 -24.69 -14.80
N ARG A 252 -3.69 -25.10 -14.58
CA ARG A 252 -2.78 -25.36 -15.69
C ARG A 252 -3.02 -26.83 -16.13
N PRO A 253 -3.48 -27.08 -17.37
CA PRO A 253 -3.54 -28.45 -17.90
C PRO A 253 -2.15 -29.07 -17.99
#